data_AF-A0A1I2WED5-F1
#
_entry.id   AF-A0A1I2WED5-F1
#
_cell.length_a   1.000
_cell.length_b   1.000
_cell.length_c   1.000
_cell.angle_alpha   90.00
_cell.angle_beta   90.00
_cell.angle_gamma   90.00
#
_symmetry.space_group_name_H-M   'P 1'
#
loop_
_entity.id
_entity.type
_entity.pdbx_description
1 polymer ?
#
loop_
_entity_poly.entity_id
_entity_poly.type
_entity_poly.pdbx_seq_one_letter_code
_entity_poly.pdbx_strand_id
1 'polypeptide(L)'
;MATVREDTIDKIRDLPIRAELKRLLERAADRAGIALVRVTSGGQAAKGSGGKRTGSTRHDEGWAADLQLLIDGRRALHFTDADDLPIVEAFVTAAAALGANGIGAGVDYMGPRTLHVGFGTSPSDHTRLVWGAGGKSANAPKWLRKAAEKGWANPAGSARPQAVPAAEPIGRFVVAARDGLRLRGGPGLDFPHFRTVEAGTELTVLALDGVHRDWARVDLNHDALIDGHVHTAFLMPVTLPTPSDADEGVEELETADA
;
A
#
# COMPACT_ATOMS: atom_id res chain seq x y z
N MET A 1 -5.61 -7.77 3.40
CA MET A 1 -4.92 -6.82 4.28
C MET A 1 -3.73 -7.53 4.90
N ALA A 2 -2.56 -6.91 4.81
CA ALA A 2 -1.35 -7.34 5.46
C ALA A 2 -1.54 -7.32 6.98
N THR A 3 -0.81 -8.19 7.67
CA THR A 3 -0.82 -8.26 9.14
C THR A 3 0.59 -8.07 9.69
N VAL A 4 0.68 -7.54 10.91
CA VAL A 4 1.93 -7.52 11.68
C VAL A 4 1.77 -8.47 12.87
N ARG A 5 2.70 -9.43 12.99
CA ARG A 5 2.77 -10.36 14.13
C ARG A 5 4.08 -10.19 14.88
N GLU A 6 3.99 -10.02 16.19
CA GLU A 6 5.14 -9.85 17.08
C GLU A 6 5.53 -11.19 17.71
N ASP A 7 6.51 -11.86 17.09
CA ASP A 7 7.07 -13.13 17.55
C ASP A 7 8.29 -12.86 18.47
N THR A 8 8.08 -12.04 19.51
CA THR A 8 9.15 -11.48 20.35
C THR A 8 9.22 -12.09 21.76
N ILE A 9 8.33 -13.03 22.07
CA ILE A 9 8.34 -13.77 23.35
C ILE A 9 9.73 -14.39 23.57
N ASP A 10 10.23 -14.29 24.81
CA ASP A 10 11.56 -14.74 25.26
C ASP A 10 12.77 -14.05 24.61
N LYS A 11 12.57 -13.00 23.81
CA LYS A 11 13.68 -12.19 23.26
C LYS A 11 14.14 -11.13 24.24
N ILE A 12 15.35 -10.58 24.05
CA ILE A 12 15.81 -9.44 24.88
C ILE A 12 14.96 -8.19 24.64
N ARG A 13 14.49 -8.01 23.40
CA ARG A 13 13.58 -6.92 23.00
C ARG A 13 12.19 -7.52 22.78
N ASP A 14 11.52 -7.83 23.90
CA ASP A 14 10.23 -8.49 23.99
C ASP A 14 9.06 -7.52 24.23
N LEU A 15 9.33 -6.22 24.39
CA LEU A 15 8.27 -5.23 24.53
C LEU A 15 7.56 -4.98 23.18
N PRO A 16 6.29 -4.56 23.20
CA PRO A 16 5.56 -4.23 21.98
C PRO A 16 6.23 -3.12 21.17
N ILE A 17 6.07 -3.15 19.84
CA ILE A 17 6.33 -1.98 19.01
C ILE A 17 5.23 -0.92 19.18
N ARG A 18 5.55 0.34 18.90
CA ARG A 18 4.56 1.42 18.94
C ARG A 18 3.46 1.19 17.91
N ALA A 19 2.23 1.59 18.26
CA ALA A 19 1.09 1.53 17.35
C ALA A 19 1.33 2.31 16.04
N GLU A 20 2.10 3.40 16.10
CA GLU A 20 2.53 4.15 14.92
C GLU A 20 3.44 3.34 14.00
N LEU A 21 4.48 2.69 14.56
CA LEU A 21 5.35 1.81 13.80
C LEU A 21 4.55 0.64 13.22
N LYS A 22 3.65 0.03 14.00
CA LYS A 22 2.80 -1.06 13.53
C LYS A 22 1.96 -0.65 12.30
N ARG A 23 1.27 0.50 12.37
CA ARG A 23 0.49 1.04 11.24
C ARG A 23 1.37 1.34 10.02
N LEU A 24 2.59 1.84 10.23
CA LEU A 24 3.54 2.07 9.15
C LEU A 24 3.90 0.75 8.46
N LEU A 25 4.22 -0.29 9.23
CA LEU A 25 4.60 -1.61 8.71
C LEU A 25 3.45 -2.30 7.98
N GLU A 26 2.23 -2.23 8.51
CA GLU A 26 1.01 -2.76 7.87
C GLU A 26 0.79 -2.09 6.50
N ARG A 27 0.82 -0.75 6.45
CA ARG A 27 0.63 0.00 5.20
C ARG A 27 1.76 -0.22 4.20
N ALA A 28 3.00 -0.35 4.66
CA ALA A 28 4.14 -0.66 3.80
C ALA A 28 4.02 -2.07 3.20
N ALA A 29 3.56 -3.04 4.00
CA ALA A 29 3.33 -4.41 3.56
C ALA A 29 2.19 -4.50 2.56
N ASP A 30 1.05 -3.82 2.80
CA ASP A 30 -0.06 -3.75 1.85
C ASP A 30 0.40 -3.21 0.48
N ARG A 31 1.18 -2.13 0.47
CA ARG A 31 1.72 -1.53 -0.77
C ARG A 31 2.69 -2.43 -1.51
N ALA A 32 3.36 -3.34 -0.81
CA ALA A 32 4.34 -4.26 -1.38
C ALA A 32 3.77 -5.66 -1.66
N GLY A 33 2.47 -5.90 -1.39
CA GLY A 33 1.86 -7.22 -1.57
C GLY A 33 2.34 -8.28 -0.59
N ILE A 34 2.73 -7.88 0.62
CA ILE A 34 3.22 -8.78 1.67
C ILE A 34 2.07 -9.15 2.60
N ALA A 35 1.80 -10.45 2.76
CA ALA A 35 0.71 -10.90 3.64
C ALA A 35 1.01 -10.72 5.13
N LEU A 36 2.26 -10.92 5.55
CA LEU A 36 2.66 -10.87 6.95
C LEU A 36 4.04 -10.24 7.15
N VAL A 37 4.11 -9.25 8.03
CA VAL A 37 5.35 -8.77 8.64
C VAL A 37 5.54 -9.48 9.97
N ARG A 38 6.53 -10.37 10.04
CA ARG A 38 6.92 -11.03 11.29
C ARG A 38 7.98 -10.20 11.99
N VAL A 39 7.64 -9.58 13.11
CA VAL A 39 8.58 -8.91 14.00
C VAL A 39 9.27 -9.95 14.88
N THR A 40 10.58 -10.06 14.75
CA THR A 40 11.44 -11.02 15.49
C THR A 40 12.20 -10.37 16.65
N SER A 41 12.22 -9.04 16.68
CA SER A 41 12.76 -8.23 17.78
C SER A 41 11.98 -6.92 17.87
N GLY A 42 11.30 -6.71 19.00
CA GLY A 42 10.39 -5.59 19.22
C GLY A 42 11.05 -4.42 19.97
N GLY A 43 10.29 -3.79 20.85
CA GLY A 43 10.75 -2.72 21.72
C GLY A 43 11.62 -3.21 22.89
N GLN A 44 12.27 -2.26 23.55
CA GLN A 44 13.05 -2.50 24.77
C GLN A 44 12.93 -1.35 25.76
N ALA A 45 13.44 -1.54 26.98
CA ALA A 45 13.43 -0.49 27.99
C ALA A 45 14.31 0.71 27.60
N ALA A 46 13.84 1.92 27.91
CA ALA A 46 14.59 3.15 27.69
C ALA A 46 15.96 3.13 28.38
N LYS A 47 16.99 3.68 27.73
CA LYS A 47 18.33 3.78 28.31
C LYS A 47 18.30 4.50 29.67
N GLY A 48 18.87 3.87 30.68
CA GLY A 48 18.93 4.41 32.04
C GLY A 48 17.74 4.07 32.93
N SER A 49 16.71 3.40 32.41
CA SER A 49 15.54 2.98 33.21
C SER A 49 15.78 1.73 34.08
N GLY A 50 16.91 1.04 33.90
CA GLY A 50 17.21 -0.22 34.58
C GLY A 50 16.49 -1.46 34.00
N GLY A 51 15.64 -1.29 32.98
CA GLY A 51 14.94 -2.39 32.34
C GLY A 51 15.78 -3.17 31.30
N LYS A 52 15.23 -4.32 30.89
CA LYS A 52 15.82 -5.24 29.90
C LYS A 52 16.03 -4.54 28.55
N ARG A 53 17.26 -4.55 28.03
CA ARG A 53 17.64 -3.91 26.76
C ARG A 53 18.95 -4.44 26.20
N THR A 54 19.20 -4.18 24.91
CA THR A 54 20.48 -4.45 24.25
C THR A 54 20.73 -3.49 23.08
N GLY A 55 22.00 -3.21 22.79
CA GLY A 55 22.38 -2.43 21.61
C GLY A 55 21.85 -0.99 21.60
N SER A 56 21.35 -0.56 20.42
CA SER A 56 20.97 0.82 20.12
C SER A 56 19.70 1.27 20.85
N THR A 57 19.59 2.57 21.11
CA THR A 57 18.37 3.22 21.63
C THR A 57 17.21 3.25 20.63
N ARG A 58 17.41 2.88 19.35
CA ARG A 58 16.32 2.87 18.34
C ARG A 58 15.16 1.95 18.69
N HIS A 59 15.40 0.88 19.46
CA HIS A 59 14.34 -0.02 19.93
C HIS A 59 13.70 0.43 21.23
N ASP A 60 14.28 1.42 21.91
CA ASP A 60 13.73 1.90 23.18
C ASP A 60 12.26 2.27 22.94
N GLU A 61 11.37 1.84 23.84
CA GLU A 61 9.95 2.15 23.78
C GLU A 61 9.23 1.74 22.47
N GLY A 62 9.77 0.78 21.72
CA GLY A 62 9.11 0.24 20.53
C GLY A 62 9.21 1.12 19.28
N TRP A 63 10.20 2.03 19.21
CA TRP A 63 10.44 2.91 18.06
C TRP A 63 11.04 2.20 16.82
N ALA A 64 11.47 0.94 16.95
CA ALA A 64 11.99 0.14 15.84
C ALA A 64 11.67 -1.35 16.02
N ALA A 65 11.74 -2.09 14.91
CA ALA A 65 11.58 -3.53 14.85
C ALA A 65 12.63 -4.17 13.94
N ASP A 66 13.09 -5.37 14.31
CA ASP A 66 13.77 -6.25 13.37
C ASP A 66 12.76 -7.29 12.88
N LEU A 67 12.56 -7.34 11.57
CA LEU A 67 11.41 -7.99 10.96
C LEU A 67 11.77 -8.81 9.72
N GLN A 68 10.88 -9.72 9.37
CA GLN A 68 10.95 -10.53 8.16
C GLN A 68 9.64 -10.36 7.38
N LEU A 69 9.75 -10.39 6.05
CA LEU A 69 8.63 -10.16 5.15
C LEU A 69 8.15 -11.50 4.59
N LEU A 70 6.91 -11.87 4.84
CA LEU A 70 6.32 -13.13 4.41
C LEU A 70 5.24 -12.85 3.37
N ILE A 71 5.54 -13.13 2.11
CA ILE A 71 4.67 -12.78 0.98
C ILE A 71 3.33 -13.52 1.00
N ASP A 72 3.35 -14.80 1.38
CA ASP A 72 2.18 -15.70 1.46
C ASP A 72 1.81 -16.03 2.92
N GLY A 73 2.40 -15.33 3.89
CA GLY A 73 2.27 -15.61 5.31
C GLY A 73 3.14 -16.76 5.83
N ARG A 74 3.91 -17.44 4.97
CA ARG A 74 4.72 -18.61 5.32
C ARG A 74 6.20 -18.44 4.98
N ARG A 75 6.53 -18.06 3.74
CA ARG A 75 7.92 -17.95 3.25
C ARG A 75 8.47 -16.54 3.46
N ALA A 76 9.53 -16.43 4.24
CA ALA A 76 10.27 -15.19 4.38
C ALA A 76 11.09 -14.88 3.12
N LEU A 77 10.92 -13.67 2.57
CA LEU A 77 11.65 -13.16 1.41
C LEU A 77 13.16 -13.03 1.70
N HIS A 78 13.96 -13.19 0.65
CA HIS A 78 15.41 -13.13 0.71
C HIS A 78 15.93 -12.00 -0.18
N PHE A 79 16.50 -10.93 0.38
CA PHE A 79 16.88 -9.75 -0.43
C PHE A 79 18.13 -9.95 -1.32
N THR A 80 18.72 -11.14 -1.34
CA THR A 80 19.74 -11.49 -2.35
C THR A 80 19.22 -12.41 -3.44
N ASP A 81 17.95 -12.84 -3.34
CA ASP A 81 17.26 -13.55 -4.40
C ASP A 81 16.68 -12.52 -5.38
N ALA A 82 16.84 -12.78 -6.68
CA ALA A 82 16.50 -11.81 -7.73
C ALA A 82 14.98 -11.62 -7.88
N ASP A 83 14.18 -12.63 -7.54
CA ASP A 83 12.72 -12.60 -7.65
C ASP A 83 12.11 -11.94 -6.41
N ASP A 84 12.71 -12.16 -5.23
CA ASP A 84 12.25 -11.56 -3.97
C ASP A 84 12.68 -10.09 -3.83
N LEU A 85 13.86 -9.70 -4.33
CA LEU A 85 14.43 -8.36 -4.10
C LEU A 85 13.50 -7.20 -4.53
N PRO A 86 12.84 -7.22 -5.71
CA PRO A 86 11.91 -6.15 -6.09
C PRO A 86 10.77 -5.93 -5.08
N ILE A 87 10.28 -7.00 -4.45
CA ILE A 87 9.22 -6.91 -3.43
C ILE A 87 9.78 -6.30 -2.13
N VAL A 88 11.00 -6.67 -1.76
CA VAL A 88 11.69 -6.08 -0.60
C VAL A 88 11.97 -4.58 -0.82
N GLU A 89 12.42 -4.20 -2.03
CA GLU A 89 12.62 -2.79 -2.40
C GLU A 89 11.31 -2.00 -2.36
N ALA A 90 10.19 -2.59 -2.81
CA ALA A 90 8.87 -1.96 -2.74
C ALA A 90 8.45 -1.70 -1.29
N PHE A 91 8.66 -2.67 -0.39
CA PHE A 91 8.39 -2.51 1.04
C PHE A 91 9.24 -1.41 1.67
N VAL A 92 10.56 -1.41 1.43
CA VAL A 92 11.48 -0.40 1.96
C VAL A 92 11.10 1.00 1.45
N THR A 93 10.81 1.11 0.16
CA THR A 93 10.36 2.37 -0.45
C THR A 93 9.08 2.87 0.23
N ALA A 94 8.10 1.98 0.43
CA ALA A 94 6.84 2.33 1.08
C ALA A 94 7.03 2.72 2.55
N ALA A 95 7.85 2.00 3.31
CA ALA A 95 8.17 2.31 4.70
C ALA A 95 8.85 3.67 4.83
N ALA A 96 9.84 3.96 3.99
CA ALA A 96 10.52 5.25 3.95
C ALA A 96 9.57 6.40 3.58
N ALA A 97 8.70 6.20 2.59
CA ALA A 97 7.66 7.17 2.21
C ALA A 97 6.67 7.44 3.35
N LEU A 98 6.38 6.42 4.18
CA LEU A 98 5.47 6.52 5.33
C LEU A 98 6.13 7.13 6.58
N GLY A 99 7.42 7.47 6.52
CA GLY A 99 8.13 8.19 7.59
C GLY A 99 9.18 7.38 8.34
N ALA A 100 9.43 6.11 7.98
CA ALA A 100 10.56 5.38 8.57
C ALA A 100 11.86 6.06 8.16
N ASN A 101 12.74 6.37 9.11
CA ASN A 101 13.97 7.10 8.86
C ASN A 101 15.22 6.33 9.31
N GLY A 102 15.07 5.19 9.99
CA GLY A 102 16.14 4.23 10.26
C GLY A 102 15.84 2.88 9.61
N ILE A 103 16.61 2.51 8.58
CA ILE A 103 16.39 1.24 7.86
C ILE A 103 17.70 0.49 7.66
N GLY A 104 17.77 -0.77 8.13
CA GLY A 104 18.98 -1.58 8.06
C GLY A 104 18.76 -2.90 7.34
N ALA A 105 19.67 -3.28 6.44
CA ALA A 105 19.68 -4.60 5.81
C ALA A 105 21.09 -4.96 5.35
N GLY A 106 21.50 -6.22 5.55
CA GLY A 106 22.78 -6.72 5.06
C GLY A 106 23.01 -8.17 5.45
N VAL A 107 23.62 -8.94 4.54
CA VAL A 107 23.94 -10.36 4.76
C VAL A 107 24.79 -10.51 6.03
N ASP A 108 25.85 -9.71 6.13
CA ASP A 108 26.75 -9.68 7.30
C ASP A 108 26.28 -8.69 8.39
N TYR A 109 24.97 -8.45 8.48
CA TYR A 109 24.36 -7.68 9.57
C TYR A 109 23.33 -8.51 10.32
N MET A 110 22.25 -8.94 9.66
CA MET A 110 21.18 -9.75 10.27
C MET A 110 20.76 -10.92 9.37
N GLY A 111 21.65 -11.29 8.44
CA GLY A 111 21.35 -12.25 7.40
C GLY A 111 20.44 -11.69 6.31
N PRO A 112 20.19 -12.49 5.27
CA PRO A 112 19.54 -12.06 4.04
C PRO A 112 18.00 -11.97 4.10
N ARG A 113 17.38 -12.27 5.26
CA ARG A 113 15.92 -12.31 5.44
C ARG A 113 15.38 -11.29 6.43
N THR A 114 16.26 -10.58 7.13
CA THR A 114 15.88 -9.71 8.24
C THR A 114 16.21 -8.27 7.90
N LEU A 115 15.24 -7.39 8.11
CA LEU A 115 15.36 -5.94 7.98
C LEU A 115 15.21 -5.32 9.36
N HIS A 116 15.92 -4.22 9.59
CA HIS A 116 15.59 -3.28 10.65
C HIS A 116 14.75 -2.17 10.05
N VAL A 117 13.63 -1.83 10.67
CA VAL A 117 12.80 -0.68 10.29
C VAL A 117 12.34 0.04 11.54
N GLY A 118 12.52 1.36 11.55
CA GLY A 118 12.06 2.19 12.64
C GLY A 118 12.26 3.67 12.38
N PHE A 119 12.12 4.41 13.47
CA PHE A 119 12.33 5.84 13.51
C PHE A 119 13.74 6.17 14.06
N GLY A 120 13.94 7.43 14.43
CA GLY A 120 15.20 7.92 14.95
C GLY A 120 15.48 7.40 16.35
N THR A 121 16.56 7.90 16.94
CA THR A 121 16.95 7.58 18.32
C THR A 121 16.13 8.32 19.38
N SER A 122 15.29 9.26 18.95
CA SER A 122 14.31 10.01 19.76
C SER A 122 13.15 10.49 18.86
N PRO A 123 12.03 10.97 19.44
CA PRO A 123 10.93 11.54 18.64
C PRO A 123 11.31 12.75 17.78
N SER A 124 12.38 13.47 18.16
CA SER A 124 12.89 14.64 17.42
C SER A 124 14.01 14.29 16.44
N ASP A 125 14.52 13.06 16.46
CA ASP A 125 15.54 12.59 15.54
C ASP A 125 14.89 12.18 14.21
N HIS A 126 14.91 13.12 13.27
CA HIS A 126 14.40 12.92 11.92
C HIS A 126 15.50 12.52 10.92
N THR A 127 16.69 12.15 11.41
CA THR A 127 17.82 11.77 10.56
C THR A 127 17.47 10.55 9.72
N ARG A 128 17.65 10.68 8.40
CA ARG A 128 17.45 9.60 7.44
C ARG A 128 18.74 8.79 7.33
N LEU A 129 18.70 7.54 7.76
CA LEU A 129 19.85 6.66 7.83
C LEU A 129 19.54 5.28 7.30
N VAL A 130 20.41 4.79 6.42
CA VAL A 130 20.51 3.37 6.07
C VAL A 130 21.84 2.78 6.51
N TRP A 131 21.85 1.48 6.81
CA TRP A 131 23.06 0.73 7.14
C TRP A 131 22.99 -0.74 6.68
N GLY A 132 24.17 -1.35 6.59
CA GLY A 132 24.32 -2.75 6.22
C GLY A 132 25.34 -3.47 7.09
N ALA A 133 26.27 -4.21 6.46
CA ALA A 133 27.21 -5.08 7.14
C ALA A 133 27.87 -4.44 8.37
N GLY A 134 27.85 -5.16 9.50
CA GLY A 134 28.37 -4.68 10.78
C GLY A 134 27.62 -3.48 11.39
N GLY A 135 26.39 -3.18 10.94
CA GLY A 135 25.60 -2.05 11.43
C GLY A 135 26.10 -0.68 10.96
N LYS A 136 26.89 -0.64 9.88
CA LYS A 136 27.55 0.59 9.40
C LYS A 136 26.86 1.19 8.18
N SER A 137 26.66 2.50 8.19
CA SER A 137 26.11 3.22 7.04
C SER A 137 27.00 3.14 5.80
N ALA A 138 28.33 3.17 5.97
CA ALA A 138 29.27 2.98 4.86
C ALA A 138 29.06 1.65 4.10
N ASN A 139 28.51 0.64 4.78
CA ASN A 139 28.32 -0.71 4.23
C ASN A 139 26.85 -0.98 3.83
N ALA A 140 26.01 0.04 3.73
CA ALA A 140 24.63 -0.12 3.27
C ALA A 140 24.60 -0.62 1.82
N PRO A 141 23.85 -1.70 1.50
CA PRO A 141 23.69 -2.17 0.13
C PRO A 141 23.14 -1.07 -0.79
N LYS A 142 23.56 -1.06 -2.06
CA LYS A 142 23.10 -0.06 -3.05
C LYS A 142 21.58 -0.09 -3.24
N TRP A 143 20.98 -1.29 -3.30
CA TRP A 143 19.54 -1.47 -3.42
C TRP A 143 18.79 -0.79 -2.26
N LEU A 144 19.31 -0.94 -1.03
CA LEU A 144 18.71 -0.39 0.18
C LEU A 144 18.73 1.14 0.18
N ARG A 145 19.88 1.74 -0.16
CA ARG A 145 19.98 3.20 -0.32
C ARG A 145 18.97 3.71 -1.33
N LYS A 146 18.97 3.12 -2.53
CA LYS A 146 18.11 3.54 -3.62
C LYS A 146 16.63 3.46 -3.25
N ALA A 147 16.20 2.36 -2.62
CA ALA A 147 14.82 2.17 -2.19
C ALA A 147 14.40 3.18 -1.10
N ALA A 148 15.24 3.36 -0.07
CA ALA A 148 14.96 4.31 1.00
C ALA A 148 14.93 5.76 0.50
N GLU A 149 15.91 6.17 -0.30
CA GLU A 149 15.98 7.48 -0.94
C GLU A 149 14.76 7.74 -1.82
N LYS A 150 14.33 6.75 -2.61
CA LYS A 150 13.10 6.82 -3.42
C LYS A 150 11.86 7.10 -2.55
N GLY A 151 11.75 6.44 -1.39
CA GLY A 151 10.64 6.65 -0.47
C GLY A 151 10.68 8.04 0.18
N TRP A 152 11.84 8.44 0.69
CA TRP A 152 12.03 9.73 1.34
C TRP A 152 11.87 10.94 0.41
N ALA A 153 12.18 10.77 -0.87
CA ALA A 153 11.92 11.77 -1.91
C ALA A 153 10.43 11.89 -2.25
N ASN A 154 9.62 10.88 -1.92
CA ASN A 154 8.18 10.82 -2.21
C ASN A 154 7.36 10.50 -0.95
N PRO A 155 7.30 11.41 0.04
CA PRO A 155 6.60 11.13 1.30
C PRO A 155 5.10 10.94 1.07
N ALA A 156 4.54 9.92 1.71
CA ALA A 156 3.11 9.65 1.75
C ALA A 156 2.44 10.73 2.63
N GLY A 157 2.05 11.84 1.98
CA GLY A 157 1.52 13.05 2.60
C GLY A 157 1.91 14.33 1.85
N SER A 158 2.92 14.27 0.97
CA SER A 158 3.33 15.36 0.07
C SER A 158 2.63 15.32 -1.30
N ALA A 159 1.97 14.21 -1.60
CA ALA A 159 1.14 14.08 -2.79
C ALA A 159 -0.25 14.67 -2.49
N ARG A 160 -0.57 15.81 -3.13
CA ARG A 160 -1.92 15.97 -3.69
C ARG A 160 -2.21 14.65 -4.44
N PRO A 161 -3.33 13.94 -4.21
CA PRO A 161 -3.51 12.57 -4.66
C PRO A 161 -3.02 12.44 -6.09
N GLN A 162 -1.84 11.83 -6.25
CA GLN A 162 -1.33 11.54 -7.57
C GLN A 162 -2.06 10.28 -7.97
N ALA A 163 -2.88 10.42 -9.02
CA ALA A 163 -3.45 9.31 -9.74
C ALA A 163 -2.35 8.25 -9.89
N VAL A 164 -2.63 7.05 -9.41
CA VAL A 164 -1.97 5.85 -9.93
C VAL A 164 -1.93 6.01 -11.46
N PRO A 165 -0.82 5.72 -12.16
CA PRO A 165 -0.87 5.65 -13.61
C PRO A 165 -1.90 4.56 -13.90
N ALA A 166 -3.10 5.00 -14.27
CA ALA A 166 -4.18 4.12 -14.58
C ALA A 166 -3.65 3.27 -15.73
N ALA A 167 -3.63 1.95 -15.54
CA ALA A 167 -3.97 1.11 -16.67
C ALA A 167 -5.23 1.76 -17.26
N GLU A 168 -5.22 2.08 -18.56
CA GLU A 168 -6.36 2.77 -19.16
C GLU A 168 -7.64 2.09 -18.69
N PRO A 169 -8.61 2.85 -18.15
CA PRO A 169 -9.80 2.27 -17.60
C PRO A 169 -10.44 1.39 -18.68
N ILE A 170 -10.91 0.21 -18.28
CA ILE A 170 -11.60 -0.74 -19.18
C ILE A 170 -12.77 -0.05 -19.87
N GLY A 171 -13.42 0.90 -19.19
CA GLY A 171 -14.41 1.78 -19.78
C GLY A 171 -15.39 2.33 -18.75
N ARG A 172 -16.37 3.11 -19.25
CA ARG A 172 -17.52 3.55 -18.46
C ARG A 172 -18.67 2.56 -18.57
N PHE A 173 -19.31 2.31 -17.44
CA PHE A 173 -20.42 1.39 -17.31
C PHE A 173 -21.53 1.99 -16.46
N VAL A 174 -22.73 1.45 -16.57
CA VAL A 174 -23.86 1.72 -15.68
C VAL A 174 -24.24 0.48 -14.89
N VAL A 175 -24.72 0.68 -13.67
CA VAL A 175 -25.30 -0.38 -12.85
C VAL A 175 -26.65 -0.82 -13.42
N ALA A 176 -26.75 -2.06 -13.89
CA ALA A 176 -27.96 -2.65 -14.48
C ALA A 176 -28.73 -3.56 -13.52
N ALA A 177 -28.36 -3.59 -12.23
CA ALA A 177 -29.09 -4.35 -11.21
C ALA A 177 -30.35 -3.59 -10.75
N ARG A 178 -31.53 -4.21 -10.89
CA ARG A 178 -32.84 -3.60 -10.55
C ARG A 178 -32.90 -3.03 -9.13
N ASP A 179 -32.37 -3.76 -8.15
CA ASP A 179 -32.40 -3.37 -6.73
C ASP A 179 -31.06 -2.76 -6.27
N GLY A 180 -30.24 -2.30 -7.23
CA GLY A 180 -28.90 -1.81 -7.00
C GLY A 180 -27.86 -2.92 -6.82
N LEU A 181 -26.59 -2.53 -6.85
CA LEU A 181 -25.43 -3.41 -6.87
C LEU A 181 -24.55 -3.19 -5.65
N ARG A 182 -24.17 -4.28 -4.96
CA ARG A 182 -23.38 -4.20 -3.73
C ARG A 182 -21.93 -3.82 -4.03
N LEU A 183 -21.51 -2.68 -3.51
CA LEU A 183 -20.11 -2.27 -3.45
C LEU A 183 -19.43 -2.98 -2.28
N ARG A 184 -18.34 -3.70 -2.56
CA ARG A 184 -17.59 -4.48 -1.58
C ARG A 184 -16.15 -4.04 -1.48
N GLY A 185 -15.52 -4.36 -0.35
CA GLY A 185 -14.10 -4.10 -0.12
C GLY A 185 -13.12 -5.00 -0.87
N GLY A 186 -13.60 -5.94 -1.69
CA GLY A 186 -12.75 -6.83 -2.48
C GLY A 186 -13.51 -7.80 -3.39
N PRO A 187 -12.79 -8.55 -4.25
CA PRO A 187 -13.37 -9.40 -5.28
C PRO A 187 -13.85 -10.74 -4.71
N GLY A 188 -15.03 -10.72 -4.08
CA GLY A 188 -15.64 -11.93 -3.52
C GLY A 188 -16.75 -11.63 -2.53
N LEU A 189 -17.49 -12.68 -2.15
CA LEU A 189 -18.55 -12.58 -1.15
C LEU A 189 -18.04 -12.48 0.29
N ASP A 190 -16.79 -12.91 0.53
CA ASP A 190 -16.12 -12.86 1.84
C ASP A 190 -15.70 -11.44 2.25
N PHE A 191 -15.75 -10.49 1.32
CA PHE A 191 -15.41 -9.10 1.60
C PHE A 191 -16.61 -8.31 2.12
N PRO A 192 -16.39 -7.37 3.06
CA PRO A 192 -17.45 -6.56 3.62
C PRO A 192 -18.18 -5.78 2.53
N HIS A 193 -19.50 -5.67 2.68
CA HIS A 193 -20.35 -4.78 1.90
C HIS A 193 -20.29 -3.38 2.51
N PHE A 194 -19.97 -2.37 1.69
CA PHE A 194 -19.92 -0.98 2.13
C PHE A 194 -21.27 -0.29 1.96
N ARG A 195 -21.84 -0.38 0.75
CA ARG A 195 -23.15 0.18 0.41
C ARG A 195 -23.70 -0.45 -0.86
N THR A 196 -24.97 -0.18 -1.14
CA THR A 196 -25.60 -0.53 -2.43
C THR A 196 -25.52 0.69 -3.35
N VAL A 197 -25.06 0.48 -4.59
CA VAL A 197 -25.03 1.47 -5.65
C VAL A 197 -26.31 1.35 -6.46
N GLU A 198 -27.02 2.46 -6.67
CA GLU A 198 -28.35 2.44 -7.30
C GLU A 198 -28.29 2.07 -8.79
N ALA A 199 -29.38 1.50 -9.30
CA ALA A 199 -29.54 1.22 -10.72
C ALA A 199 -29.37 2.51 -11.55
N GLY A 200 -28.72 2.41 -12.70
CA GLY A 200 -28.42 3.54 -13.58
C GLY A 200 -27.24 4.40 -13.15
N THR A 201 -26.63 4.15 -11.99
CA THR A 201 -25.41 4.87 -11.58
C THR A 201 -24.27 4.57 -12.55
N GLU A 202 -23.70 5.62 -13.14
CA GLU A 202 -22.48 5.52 -13.94
C GLU A 202 -21.25 5.29 -13.05
N LEU A 203 -20.31 4.49 -13.56
CA LEU A 203 -19.05 4.20 -12.92
C LEU A 203 -17.95 3.91 -13.94
N THR A 204 -16.71 4.06 -13.52
CA THR A 204 -15.55 3.69 -14.32
C THR A 204 -15.00 2.37 -13.85
N VAL A 205 -14.84 1.39 -14.75
CA VAL A 205 -14.17 0.13 -14.44
C VAL A 205 -12.69 0.29 -14.70
N LEU A 206 -11.88 0.16 -13.66
CA LEU A 206 -10.43 0.31 -13.73
C LEU A 206 -9.73 -1.01 -14.06
N ALA A 207 -10.21 -2.12 -13.50
CA ALA A 207 -9.66 -3.45 -13.70
C ALA A 207 -10.71 -4.54 -13.42
N LEU A 208 -10.44 -5.76 -13.91
CA LEU A 208 -11.18 -6.94 -13.51
C LEU A 208 -10.32 -7.82 -12.61
N ASP A 209 -10.88 -8.23 -11.49
CA ASP A 209 -10.24 -9.01 -10.44
C ASP A 209 -11.05 -10.30 -10.14
N GLY A 210 -10.46 -11.19 -9.34
CA GLY A 210 -11.05 -12.47 -8.97
C GLY A 210 -10.67 -13.60 -9.92
N VAL A 211 -10.89 -14.84 -9.48
CA VAL A 211 -10.44 -16.06 -10.18
C VAL A 211 -10.93 -16.14 -11.63
N HIS A 212 -12.14 -15.67 -11.90
CA HIS A 212 -12.74 -15.64 -13.24
C HIS A 212 -12.93 -14.23 -13.80
N ARG A 213 -12.32 -13.21 -13.19
CA ARG A 213 -12.50 -11.79 -13.58
C ARG A 213 -13.94 -11.29 -13.43
N ASP A 214 -14.71 -11.90 -12.51
CA ASP A 214 -16.12 -11.59 -12.24
C ASP A 214 -16.33 -10.31 -11.42
N TRP A 215 -15.25 -9.69 -10.93
CA TRP A 215 -15.32 -8.51 -10.08
C TRP A 215 -14.66 -7.31 -10.75
N ALA A 216 -15.45 -6.27 -11.00
CA ALA A 216 -14.95 -4.99 -11.48
C ALA A 216 -14.46 -4.16 -10.31
N ARG A 217 -13.23 -3.68 -10.41
CA ARG A 217 -12.69 -2.62 -9.55
C ARG A 217 -13.17 -1.27 -10.09
N VAL A 218 -13.88 -0.50 -9.27
CA VAL A 218 -14.63 0.66 -9.76
C VAL A 218 -14.22 1.97 -9.09
N ASP A 219 -14.34 3.03 -9.88
CA ASP A 219 -14.28 4.43 -9.48
C ASP A 219 -15.66 5.05 -9.78
N LEU A 220 -16.33 5.50 -8.72
CA LEU A 220 -17.66 6.12 -8.74
C LEU A 220 -17.57 7.65 -8.83
N ASN A 221 -16.43 8.24 -8.50
CA ASN A 221 -16.26 9.70 -8.43
C ASN A 221 -15.50 10.27 -9.63
N HIS A 222 -15.04 9.41 -10.53
CA HIS A 222 -14.23 9.74 -11.71
C HIS A 222 -12.91 10.46 -11.34
N ASP A 223 -12.37 10.16 -10.15
CA ASP A 223 -11.13 10.73 -9.63
C ASP A 223 -9.95 9.76 -9.68
N ALA A 224 -10.15 8.61 -10.34
CA ALA A 224 -9.23 7.48 -10.46
C ALA A 224 -8.89 6.80 -9.11
N LEU A 225 -9.65 7.07 -8.04
CA LEU A 225 -9.54 6.33 -6.79
C LEU A 225 -10.52 5.15 -6.79
N ILE A 226 -10.10 4.07 -6.12
CA ILE A 226 -10.89 2.84 -6.07
C ILE A 226 -11.90 2.95 -4.94
N ASP A 227 -13.18 3.00 -5.28
CA ASP A 227 -14.28 2.96 -4.31
C ASP A 227 -14.57 1.53 -3.82
N GLY A 228 -14.24 0.52 -4.63
CA GLY A 228 -14.35 -0.88 -4.25
C GLY A 228 -14.55 -1.81 -5.44
N HIS A 229 -15.22 -2.93 -5.17
CA HIS A 229 -15.53 -3.98 -6.14
C HIS A 229 -17.03 -4.20 -6.29
N VAL A 230 -17.47 -4.40 -7.53
CA VAL A 230 -18.83 -4.82 -7.87
C VAL A 230 -18.80 -6.01 -8.84
N HIS A 231 -19.86 -6.79 -8.90
CA HIS A 231 -19.91 -7.96 -9.77
C HIS A 231 -20.18 -7.54 -11.24
N THR A 232 -19.35 -8.02 -12.17
CA THR A 232 -19.36 -7.58 -13.59
C THR A 232 -20.65 -7.91 -14.32
N ALA A 233 -21.31 -9.02 -13.98
CA ALA A 233 -22.56 -9.46 -14.60
C ALA A 233 -23.72 -8.46 -14.49
N PHE A 234 -23.60 -7.43 -13.64
CA PHE A 234 -24.60 -6.38 -13.46
C PHE A 234 -24.15 -5.01 -13.98
N LEU A 235 -23.13 -4.98 -14.85
CA LEU A 235 -22.64 -3.77 -15.50
C LEU A 235 -22.97 -3.79 -16.99
N MET A 236 -23.41 -2.65 -17.52
CA MET A 236 -23.62 -2.44 -18.95
C MET A 236 -22.70 -1.32 -19.44
N PRO A 237 -21.99 -1.50 -20.56
CA PRO A 237 -21.09 -0.46 -21.09
C PRO A 237 -21.90 0.76 -21.55
N VAL A 238 -21.39 1.97 -21.26
CA VAL A 238 -21.95 3.21 -21.80
C VAL A 238 -21.40 3.40 -23.22
N THR A 239 -22.21 3.12 -24.24
CA THR A 239 -21.90 3.51 -25.61
C THR A 239 -22.10 5.02 -25.76
N LEU A 240 -21.01 5.76 -26.03
CA LEU A 240 -21.13 7.14 -26.48
C LEU A 240 -21.79 7.16 -27.88
N PRO A 241 -22.77 8.04 -28.14
CA PRO A 241 -23.17 8.32 -29.51
C PRO A 241 -21.98 8.92 -30.26
N THR A 242 -21.63 8.35 -31.41
CA THR A 242 -20.68 8.94 -32.34
C THR A 242 -21.22 10.28 -32.84
N PRO A 243 -20.44 11.38 -32.81
CA PRO A 243 -20.86 12.62 -33.44
C PRO A 243 -20.72 12.47 -34.96
N SER A 244 -21.80 12.06 -35.63
CA SER A 244 -21.85 12.01 -37.10
C SER A 244 -23.19 12.41 -37.72
N ASP A 245 -24.29 12.54 -36.96
CA ASP A 245 -25.61 12.82 -37.56
C ASP A 245 -26.36 14.00 -36.90
N ALA A 246 -25.63 15.00 -36.40
CA ALA A 246 -26.23 16.22 -35.86
C ALA A 246 -25.55 17.48 -36.42
N ASP A 247 -25.51 17.58 -37.74
CA ASP A 247 -25.38 18.87 -38.44
C ASP A 247 -26.24 18.85 -39.71
N GLU A 248 -27.56 18.89 -39.53
CA GLU A 248 -28.40 19.62 -40.47
C GLU A 248 -29.06 20.76 -39.69
N GLY A 249 -28.59 21.96 -40.01
CA GLY A 249 -28.90 23.20 -39.34
C GLY A 249 -30.39 23.54 -39.37
N VAL A 250 -30.79 24.10 -38.25
CA VAL A 250 -31.97 24.96 -38.10
C VAL A 250 -31.80 26.24 -38.94
N GLU A 251 -32.84 26.62 -39.68
CA GLU A 251 -33.27 28.01 -39.73
C GLU A 251 -34.81 28.05 -39.66
N GLU A 252 -35.27 28.70 -38.59
CA GLU A 252 -36.67 29.00 -38.29
C GLU A 252 -36.92 30.48 -38.63
N LEU A 253 -38.21 30.79 -38.85
CA LEU A 253 -38.89 32.09 -38.88
C LEU A 253 -39.04 32.67 -40.31
N GLU A 254 -40.22 33.11 -40.75
CA GLU A 254 -41.21 33.90 -40.02
C GLU A 254 -42.60 33.82 -40.69
N THR A 255 -43.65 34.06 -39.92
CA THR A 255 -45.07 34.03 -40.29
C THR A 255 -45.56 35.34 -40.94
N ALA A 256 -46.61 35.21 -41.78
CA ALA A 256 -47.83 36.05 -41.87
C ALA A 256 -48.11 36.87 -43.16
N ASP A 257 -49.39 36.74 -43.55
CA ASP A 257 -50.29 37.59 -44.35
C ASP A 257 -50.01 37.92 -45.84
N ALA A 258 -50.82 37.31 -46.73
CA ALA A 258 -51.97 37.94 -47.41
C ALA A 258 -52.75 36.91 -48.25
#